data_AF-A0A4U1II58-F1
#
_entry.id   AF-A0A4U1II58-F1
#
_cell.length_a   1.000
_cell.length_b   1.000
_cell.length_c   1.000
_cell.angle_alpha   90.00
_cell.angle_beta   90.00
_cell.angle_gamma   90.00
#
_symmetry.space_group_name_H-M   'P 1'
#
loop_
_entity.id
_entity.type
_entity.pdbx_description
1 polymer ?
#
loop_
_entity_poly.entity_id
_entity_poly.type
_entity_poly.pdbx_seq_one_letter_code
_entity_poly.pdbx_strand_id
1 'polypeptide(L)'
;MSRVLARTPVMAAFVALVSGLVGCASPQKLAAELVAAATPGHLRPVVACWEQEYEASGFQGEYMATIDLEISGSEVIESARITALDPTGESRSERDTGPFRACLEKAFVGIELPSQADADGPGYSSVVGVSVRNYKFAFLGDQDERRKRAGGRQAHVLIGPRADRCQGLYVYHPPRDTSALFTEIALGKTRAESARGKDRDQLARELQKTYDLQLELAARLRSDLADTSLPPVNRKRLTEALDTARTEARATGAAIGCKPFEDRR
;
A
#
# COMPACT_ATOMS: atom_id res chain seq x y z
N MET A 1 -1.94 -31.27 -84.93
CA MET A 1 -0.94 -32.27 -84.56
C MET A 1 0.23 -31.58 -83.87
N SER A 2 0.65 -32.10 -82.71
CA SER A 2 1.97 -31.97 -82.04
C SER A 2 2.46 -30.56 -81.64
N ARG A 3 2.51 -30.22 -80.33
CA ARG A 3 3.61 -30.47 -79.33
C ARG A 3 4.91 -29.69 -79.70
N VAL A 4 5.69 -29.01 -78.84
CA VAL A 4 5.85 -28.97 -77.37
C VAL A 4 6.92 -27.90 -76.99
N LEU A 5 6.72 -27.22 -75.84
CA LEU A 5 7.63 -26.66 -74.80
C LEU A 5 9.00 -26.00 -75.07
N ALA A 6 9.21 -24.84 -74.42
CA ALA A 6 10.38 -24.49 -73.58
C ALA A 6 10.01 -23.29 -72.65
N ARG A 7 9.67 -23.45 -71.35
CA ARG A 7 10.50 -23.42 -70.10
C ARG A 7 11.49 -22.24 -70.01
N THR A 8 11.17 -21.13 -69.31
CA THR A 8 11.40 -20.75 -67.87
C THR A 8 12.37 -19.55 -67.79
N PRO A 9 12.64 -18.88 -66.63
CA PRO A 9 11.77 -18.08 -65.75
C PRO A 9 12.41 -16.72 -65.36
N VAL A 10 11.66 -15.68 -64.96
CA VAL A 10 12.25 -14.59 -64.14
C VAL A 10 11.29 -14.14 -63.04
N MET A 11 11.70 -14.53 -61.83
CA MET A 11 11.48 -13.93 -60.50
C MET A 11 10.37 -12.88 -60.34
N ALA A 12 9.29 -13.30 -59.70
CA ALA A 12 8.46 -12.42 -58.90
C ALA A 12 9.23 -12.02 -57.63
N ALA A 13 9.53 -10.73 -57.48
CA ALA A 13 10.00 -10.17 -56.23
C ALA A 13 8.86 -10.21 -55.20
N PHE A 14 8.95 -11.15 -54.26
CA PHE A 14 8.15 -11.14 -53.04
C PHE A 14 8.62 -9.96 -52.17
N VAL A 15 7.86 -8.86 -52.20
CA VAL A 15 7.91 -7.87 -51.13
C VAL A 15 7.29 -8.54 -49.91
N ALA A 16 8.14 -9.02 -49.01
CA ALA A 16 7.73 -9.47 -47.70
C ALA A 16 7.15 -8.27 -46.95
N LEU A 17 5.82 -8.17 -46.92
CA LEU A 17 5.10 -7.40 -45.93
C LEU A 17 5.45 -8.01 -44.57
N VAL A 18 6.42 -7.43 -43.88
CA VAL A 18 6.62 -7.65 -42.45
C VAL A 18 5.47 -6.93 -41.78
N SER A 19 4.34 -7.61 -41.69
CA SER A 19 3.22 -7.23 -40.83
C SER A 19 3.74 -7.28 -39.40
N GLY A 20 4.18 -6.13 -38.90
CA GLY A 20 4.51 -5.95 -37.49
C GLY A 20 3.30 -6.37 -36.67
N LEU A 21 3.48 -7.43 -35.88
CA LEU A 21 2.56 -7.84 -34.82
C LEU A 21 2.64 -6.79 -33.71
N VAL A 22 2.13 -5.58 -33.97
CA VAL A 22 1.72 -4.67 -32.91
C VAL A 22 0.34 -5.18 -32.49
N GLY A 23 0.33 -6.16 -31.59
CA GLY A 23 -0.90 -6.64 -30.99
C GLY A 23 -1.55 -5.47 -30.27
N CYS A 24 -2.68 -4.99 -30.78
CA CYS A 24 -3.55 -4.08 -30.07
C CYS A 24 -4.01 -4.79 -28.79
N ALA A 25 -3.28 -4.64 -27.68
CA ALA A 25 -3.80 -4.96 -26.38
C ALA A 25 -5.05 -4.09 -26.20
N SER A 26 -6.22 -4.73 -26.08
CA SER A 26 -7.45 -3.97 -25.89
C SER A 26 -7.34 -3.21 -24.56
N PRO A 27 -7.86 -1.97 -24.47
CA PRO A 27 -7.84 -1.19 -23.22
C PRO A 27 -8.39 -1.94 -22.00
N GLN A 28 -9.28 -2.92 -22.23
CA GLN A 28 -9.85 -3.80 -21.21
C GLN A 28 -8.82 -4.80 -20.64
N LYS A 29 -7.92 -5.35 -21.47
CA LYS A 29 -6.86 -6.26 -21.02
C LYS A 29 -5.82 -5.51 -20.19
N LEU A 30 -5.42 -4.33 -20.64
CA LEU A 30 -4.50 -3.46 -19.91
C LEU A 30 -5.09 -3.00 -18.57
N ALA A 31 -6.39 -2.67 -18.54
CA ALA A 31 -7.09 -2.39 -17.29
C ALA A 31 -7.08 -3.61 -16.35
N ALA A 32 -7.27 -4.84 -16.85
CA ALA A 32 -7.23 -6.07 -16.07
C ALA A 32 -5.82 -6.45 -15.57
N GLU A 33 -4.77 -6.07 -16.30
CA GLU A 33 -3.38 -6.24 -15.86
C GLU A 33 -3.02 -5.21 -14.78
N LEU A 34 -3.48 -3.96 -14.93
CA LEU A 34 -3.35 -2.95 -13.88
C LEU A 34 -4.05 -3.38 -12.59
N VAL A 35 -5.29 -3.87 -12.71
CA VAL A 35 -6.06 -4.55 -11.67
C VAL A 35 -5.16 -5.53 -10.91
N ALA A 36 -4.57 -6.48 -11.64
CA ALA A 36 -3.76 -7.52 -11.02
C ALA A 36 -2.50 -6.98 -10.32
N ALA A 37 -1.89 -5.93 -10.87
CA ALA A 37 -0.71 -5.29 -10.32
C ALA A 37 -0.99 -4.30 -9.18
N ALA A 38 -2.23 -3.83 -9.01
CA ALA A 38 -2.63 -2.90 -7.95
C ALA A 38 -2.79 -3.59 -6.58
N THR A 39 -1.76 -4.31 -6.15
CA THR A 39 -1.73 -5.01 -4.86
C THR A 39 -1.37 -4.07 -3.71
N PRO A 40 -1.70 -4.40 -2.45
CA PRO A 40 -1.28 -3.59 -1.30
C PRO A 40 0.24 -3.36 -1.22
N GLY A 41 1.06 -4.32 -1.67
CA GLY A 41 2.52 -4.18 -1.69
C GLY A 41 3.03 -3.19 -2.75
N HIS A 42 2.38 -3.13 -3.90
CA HIS A 42 2.70 -2.14 -4.94
C HIS A 42 2.10 -0.75 -4.63
N LEU A 43 1.03 -0.68 -3.84
CA LEU A 43 0.32 0.56 -3.47
C LEU A 43 0.63 1.05 -2.05
N ARG A 44 1.86 0.86 -1.57
CA ARG A 44 2.28 1.22 -0.19
C ARG A 44 1.86 2.63 0.27
N PRO A 45 2.01 3.70 -0.52
CA PRO A 45 1.58 5.04 -0.08
C PRO A 45 0.06 5.14 0.11
N VAL A 46 -0.72 4.46 -0.72
CA VAL A 46 -2.19 4.42 -0.63
C VAL A 46 -2.62 3.66 0.62
N VAL A 47 -1.95 2.55 0.90
CA VAL A 47 -2.15 1.77 2.12
C VAL A 47 -1.82 2.62 3.35
N ALA A 48 -0.76 3.43 3.33
CA ALA A 48 -0.43 4.35 4.43
C ALA A 48 -1.52 5.40 4.67
N CYS A 49 -2.06 6.02 3.62
CA CYS A 49 -3.20 6.94 3.74
C CYS A 49 -4.42 6.28 4.37
N TRP A 50 -4.69 5.05 3.94
CA TRP A 50 -5.79 4.27 4.47
C TRP A 50 -5.59 3.88 5.93
N GLU A 51 -4.39 3.45 6.32
CA GLU A 51 -4.03 3.14 7.70
C GLU A 51 -4.19 4.36 8.61
N GLN A 52 -3.76 5.54 8.16
CA GLN A 52 -3.92 6.79 8.90
C GLN A 52 -5.40 7.14 9.08
N GLU A 53 -6.20 7.04 8.01
CA GLU A 53 -7.64 7.27 8.09
C GLU A 53 -8.30 6.25 9.02
N TYR A 54 -7.98 4.97 8.90
CA TYR A 54 -8.53 3.92 9.74
C TYR A 54 -8.15 4.08 11.22
N GLU A 55 -6.94 4.58 11.51
CA GLU A 55 -6.53 4.90 12.88
C GLU A 55 -7.31 6.11 13.44
N ALA A 56 -7.37 7.19 12.66
CA ALA A 56 -8.11 8.42 12.99
C ALA A 56 -9.61 8.13 13.12
N SER A 57 -10.07 7.09 12.43
CA SER A 57 -11.46 6.69 12.44
C SER A 57 -11.87 6.00 13.74
N GLY A 58 -10.90 5.65 14.60
CA GLY A 58 -11.10 4.80 15.78
C GLY A 58 -11.17 3.32 15.41
N PHE A 59 -10.56 2.94 14.27
CA PHE A 59 -10.68 1.63 13.65
C PHE A 59 -12.13 1.30 13.25
N GLN A 60 -12.86 2.33 12.84
CA GLN A 60 -14.25 2.23 12.39
C GLN A 60 -14.46 3.09 11.15
N GLY A 61 -14.88 2.48 10.07
CA GLY A 61 -15.05 3.18 8.80
C GLY A 61 -14.34 2.40 7.74
N GLU A 62 -15.11 1.71 6.92
CA GLU A 62 -14.67 1.12 5.66
C GLU A 62 -15.10 2.06 4.55
N TYR A 63 -14.41 2.07 3.40
CA TYR A 63 -14.76 2.97 2.30
C TYR A 63 -14.71 2.27 0.95
N MET A 64 -15.49 2.77 0.02
CA MET A 64 -15.38 2.46 -1.40
C MET A 64 -14.97 3.74 -2.12
N ALA A 65 -13.76 3.78 -2.65
CA ALA A 65 -13.34 4.85 -3.54
C ALA A 65 -13.60 4.47 -4.99
N THR A 66 -14.12 5.41 -5.76
CA THR A 66 -14.09 5.37 -7.22
C THR A 66 -13.01 6.34 -7.70
N ILE A 67 -12.11 5.88 -8.57
CA ILE A 67 -10.92 6.60 -9.00
C ILE A 67 -10.75 6.56 -10.52
N ASP A 68 -10.29 7.68 -11.05
CA ASP A 68 -9.75 7.79 -12.40
C ASP A 68 -8.23 7.95 -12.30
N LEU A 69 -7.48 7.20 -13.11
CA LEU A 69 -6.01 7.13 -13.11
C LEU A 69 -5.46 7.36 -14.52
N GLU A 70 -4.31 8.01 -14.61
CA GLU A 70 -3.48 8.04 -15.81
C GLU A 70 -2.11 7.46 -15.49
N ILE A 71 -1.69 6.50 -16.31
CA ILE A 71 -0.45 5.76 -16.15
C ILE A 71 0.38 5.99 -17.40
N SER A 72 1.63 6.38 -17.21
CA SER A 72 2.60 6.58 -18.29
C SER A 72 3.00 5.24 -18.96
N GLY A 73 3.64 5.33 -20.12
CA GLY A 73 4.30 4.18 -20.75
C GLY A 73 5.57 3.70 -20.03
N SER A 74 5.92 4.34 -18.90
CA SER A 74 6.99 3.92 -17.99
C SER A 74 6.42 3.41 -16.67
N GLU A 75 5.17 2.93 -16.68
CA GLU A 75 4.50 2.28 -15.55
C GLU A 75 4.34 3.16 -14.29
N VAL A 76 4.53 4.47 -14.42
CA VAL A 76 4.33 5.47 -13.35
C VAL A 76 2.91 6.01 -13.42
N ILE A 77 2.21 6.05 -12.30
CA ILE A 77 0.94 6.77 -12.19
C ILE A 77 1.20 8.29 -12.19
N GLU A 78 0.79 8.97 -13.26
CA GLU A 78 1.01 10.41 -13.44
C GLU A 78 -0.09 11.25 -12.80
N SER A 79 -1.33 10.75 -12.84
CA SER A 79 -2.48 11.45 -12.27
C SER A 79 -3.48 10.49 -11.65
N ALA A 80 -4.15 10.97 -10.61
CA ALA A 80 -5.16 10.24 -9.87
C ALA A 80 -6.24 11.21 -9.38
N ARG A 81 -7.50 10.87 -9.62
CA ARG A 81 -8.65 11.65 -9.17
C ARG A 81 -9.67 10.74 -8.53
N ILE A 82 -10.00 10.99 -7.28
CA ILE A 82 -11.08 10.29 -6.58
C ILE A 82 -12.40 10.95 -7.00
N THR A 83 -13.21 10.25 -7.77
CA THR A 83 -14.52 10.74 -8.24
C THR A 83 -15.61 10.51 -7.20
N ALA A 84 -15.55 9.40 -6.47
CA ALA A 84 -16.45 9.11 -5.34
C ALA A 84 -15.66 8.47 -4.18
N LEU A 85 -16.09 8.73 -2.95
CA LEU A 85 -15.53 8.12 -1.75
C LEU A 85 -16.65 7.94 -0.74
N ASP A 86 -17.21 6.74 -0.73
CA ASP A 86 -18.41 6.42 0.02
C ASP A 86 -18.05 5.52 1.21
N PRO A 87 -18.40 5.89 2.45
CA PRO A 87 -18.23 4.98 3.56
C PRO A 87 -19.15 3.76 3.37
N THR A 88 -18.62 2.58 3.64
CA THR A 88 -19.34 1.31 3.57
C THR A 88 -19.61 0.75 4.98
N GLY A 89 -20.73 0.04 5.15
CA GLY A 89 -21.10 -0.58 6.44
C GLY A 89 -21.97 0.28 7.36
N GLU A 90 -21.94 -0.04 8.66
CA GLU A 90 -22.69 0.67 9.71
C GLU A 90 -22.15 2.07 9.97
N SER A 91 -20.90 2.30 9.57
CA SER A 91 -20.21 3.59 9.53
C SER A 91 -20.74 4.52 8.43
N ARG A 92 -22.07 4.68 8.30
CA ARG A 92 -22.69 5.77 7.50
C ARG A 92 -22.49 7.16 8.13
N SER A 93 -21.47 7.33 8.96
CA SER A 93 -21.24 8.56 9.70
C SER A 93 -21.01 9.73 8.75
N GLU A 94 -21.56 10.89 9.13
CA GLU A 94 -21.34 12.24 8.57
C GLU A 94 -19.87 12.71 8.74
N ARG A 95 -18.91 11.81 8.53
CA ARG A 95 -17.48 12.11 8.70
C ARG A 95 -17.00 12.85 7.46
N ASP A 96 -16.22 13.89 7.68
CA ASP A 96 -15.55 14.59 6.58
C ASP A 96 -14.50 13.67 5.94
N THR A 97 -14.78 13.22 4.72
CA THR A 97 -13.88 12.37 3.93
C THR A 97 -12.87 13.17 3.11
N GLY A 98 -12.90 14.50 3.19
CA GLY A 98 -12.01 15.41 2.47
C GLY A 98 -10.52 15.13 2.72
N PRO A 99 -10.05 15.01 3.98
CA PRO A 99 -8.66 14.69 4.28
C PRO A 99 -8.22 13.35 3.70
N PHE A 100 -9.05 12.30 3.82
CA PHE A 100 -8.73 10.99 3.28
C PHE A 100 -8.67 11.02 1.74
N ARG A 101 -9.64 11.68 1.09
CA ARG A 101 -9.63 11.89 -0.37
C ARG A 101 -8.34 12.56 -0.83
N ALA A 102 -7.95 13.65 -0.19
CA ALA A 102 -6.75 14.40 -0.55
C ALA A 102 -5.46 13.56 -0.35
N CYS A 103 -5.42 12.75 0.71
CA CYS A 103 -4.32 11.81 0.93
C CYS A 103 -4.23 10.79 -0.22
N LEU A 104 -5.35 10.15 -0.58
CA LEU A 104 -5.40 9.17 -1.66
C LEU A 104 -4.93 9.76 -3.00
N GLU A 105 -5.48 10.89 -3.43
CA GLU A 105 -5.11 11.53 -4.69
C GLU A 105 -3.61 11.80 -4.77
N LYS A 106 -3.02 12.28 -3.67
CA LYS A 106 -1.57 12.49 -3.60
C LYS A 106 -0.78 11.18 -3.58
N ALA A 107 -1.26 10.18 -2.87
CA ALA A 107 -0.53 8.92 -2.66
C ALA A 107 -0.42 8.08 -3.93
N PHE A 108 -1.39 8.15 -4.84
CA PHE A 108 -1.32 7.44 -6.11
C PHE A 108 -0.27 8.02 -7.05
N VAL A 109 -0.05 9.33 -7.04
CA VAL A 109 0.87 10.01 -7.97
C VAL A 109 2.32 9.61 -7.68
N GLY A 110 3.04 9.20 -8.71
CA GLY A 110 4.44 8.79 -8.63
C GLY A 110 4.66 7.35 -8.19
N ILE A 111 3.60 6.56 -8.00
CA ILE A 111 3.76 5.11 -7.81
C ILE A 111 4.27 4.50 -9.11
N GLU A 112 5.42 3.83 -9.01
CA GLU A 112 5.98 2.98 -10.05
C GLU A 112 5.43 1.56 -9.87
N LEU A 113 4.68 1.08 -10.85
CA LEU A 113 4.20 -0.30 -10.87
C LEU A 113 5.32 -1.22 -11.40
N PRO A 114 5.58 -2.37 -10.75
CA PRO A 114 6.60 -3.29 -11.24
C PRO A 114 6.29 -3.78 -12.65
N SER A 115 7.25 -3.70 -13.57
CA SER A 115 7.09 -4.19 -14.95
C SER A 115 7.10 -5.71 -15.06
N GLN A 116 7.58 -6.41 -14.02
CA GLN A 116 7.58 -7.86 -13.88
C GLN A 116 6.88 -8.27 -12.59
N ALA A 117 6.41 -9.51 -12.54
CA ALA A 117 5.89 -10.08 -11.31
C ALA A 117 6.99 -10.20 -10.24
N ASP A 118 6.60 -9.98 -9.00
CA ASP A 118 7.47 -10.11 -7.84
C ASP A 118 6.76 -10.83 -6.67
N ALA A 119 7.28 -10.68 -5.46
CA ALA A 119 6.71 -11.30 -4.26
C ALA A 119 5.35 -10.68 -3.85
N ASP A 120 5.06 -9.45 -4.28
CA ASP A 120 3.89 -8.68 -3.91
C ASP A 120 2.77 -8.76 -4.99
N GLY A 121 3.06 -9.27 -6.18
CA GLY A 121 2.05 -9.67 -7.15
C GLY A 121 2.51 -9.70 -8.62
N PRO A 122 1.56 -9.82 -9.55
CA PRO A 122 1.82 -9.63 -10.98
C PRO A 122 2.35 -8.23 -11.29
N GLY A 123 3.21 -8.14 -12.31
CA GLY A 123 3.64 -6.85 -12.84
C GLY A 123 2.61 -6.24 -13.80
N TYR A 124 2.79 -4.97 -14.11
CA TYR A 124 2.08 -4.21 -15.12
C TYR A 124 3.09 -3.69 -16.14
N SER A 125 2.86 -3.88 -17.43
CA SER A 125 3.66 -3.19 -18.44
C SER A 125 2.79 -2.73 -19.61
N SER A 126 3.00 -1.50 -20.02
CA SER A 126 2.32 -0.91 -21.16
C SER A 126 3.29 -0.02 -21.92
N VAL A 127 3.46 -0.29 -23.21
CA VAL A 127 4.33 0.51 -24.10
C VAL A 127 3.76 1.91 -24.35
N VAL A 128 2.47 2.11 -24.06
CA VAL A 128 1.76 3.38 -24.22
C VAL A 128 1.05 3.76 -22.92
N GLY A 129 0.91 5.05 -22.64
CA GLY A 129 0.13 5.50 -21.48
C GLY A 129 -1.33 5.05 -21.55
N VAL A 130 -1.93 4.78 -20.39
CA VAL A 130 -3.29 4.27 -20.25
C VAL A 130 -4.07 5.15 -19.28
N SER A 131 -5.29 5.52 -19.66
CA SER A 131 -6.27 6.12 -18.76
C SER A 131 -7.27 5.07 -18.29
N VAL A 132 -7.41 4.91 -16.98
CA VAL A 132 -8.38 4.01 -16.36
C VAL A 132 -9.42 4.86 -15.64
N ARG A 133 -10.71 4.55 -15.85
CA ARG A 133 -11.82 5.35 -15.29
C ARG A 133 -12.78 4.51 -14.48
N ASN A 134 -13.43 5.15 -13.51
CA ASN A 134 -14.45 4.57 -12.63
C ASN A 134 -13.97 3.32 -11.89
N TYR A 135 -12.68 3.24 -11.62
CA TYR A 135 -12.08 2.10 -10.97
C TYR A 135 -12.42 2.10 -9.48
N LYS A 136 -12.61 0.92 -8.88
CA LYS A 136 -13.06 0.83 -7.48
C LYS A 136 -12.01 0.20 -6.58
N PHE A 137 -11.66 0.92 -5.51
CA PHE A 137 -10.90 0.40 -4.38
C PHE A 137 -11.80 0.27 -3.17
N ALA A 138 -11.86 -0.93 -2.60
CA ALA A 138 -12.50 -1.19 -1.33
C ALA A 138 -11.45 -1.10 -0.22
N PHE A 139 -11.61 -0.15 0.68
CA PHE A 139 -10.82 0.05 1.89
C PHE A 139 -11.52 -0.65 3.04
N LEU A 140 -11.05 -1.84 3.39
CA LEU A 140 -11.71 -2.71 4.37
C LEU A 140 -10.90 -2.82 5.66
N GLY A 141 -11.62 -2.93 6.77
CA GLY A 141 -11.05 -3.24 8.08
C GLY A 141 -10.69 -4.71 8.24
N ASP A 142 -10.61 -5.16 9.49
CA ASP A 142 -10.16 -6.50 9.85
C ASP A 142 -11.23 -7.60 9.78
N GLN A 143 -12.46 -7.27 9.37
CA GLN A 143 -13.59 -8.21 9.38
C GLN A 143 -13.58 -9.22 8.21
N ASP A 144 -13.30 -10.49 8.52
CA ASP A 144 -13.09 -11.59 7.57
C ASP A 144 -14.26 -11.89 6.61
N GLU A 145 -15.50 -11.74 7.05
CA GLU A 145 -16.70 -12.04 6.25
C GLU A 145 -16.89 -11.07 5.07
N ARG A 146 -16.51 -9.80 5.23
CA ARG A 146 -16.62 -8.79 4.17
C ARG A 146 -15.48 -8.88 3.16
N ARG A 147 -14.28 -9.26 3.62
CA ARG A 147 -13.12 -9.55 2.76
C ARG A 147 -13.47 -10.58 1.67
N LYS A 148 -14.16 -11.66 2.06
CA LYS A 148 -14.61 -12.72 1.13
C LYS A 148 -15.65 -12.24 0.12
N ARG A 149 -16.59 -11.37 0.54
CA ARG A 149 -17.65 -10.85 -0.35
C ARG A 149 -17.15 -9.76 -1.31
N ALA A 150 -16.18 -8.96 -0.91
CA ALA A 150 -15.62 -7.88 -1.73
C ALA A 150 -14.78 -8.42 -2.89
N GLY A 151 -14.01 -9.50 -2.70
CA GLY A 151 -13.23 -10.14 -3.76
C GLY A 151 -14.07 -10.76 -4.90
N GLY A 152 -15.38 -10.93 -4.71
CA GLY A 152 -16.31 -11.36 -5.76
C GLY A 152 -16.88 -10.22 -6.62
N ARG A 153 -16.63 -8.96 -6.26
CA ARG A 153 -17.01 -7.77 -7.04
C ARG A 153 -15.74 -7.19 -7.66
N GLN A 154 -15.85 -6.53 -8.82
CA GLN A 154 -14.71 -5.97 -9.60
C GLN A 154 -13.91 -4.85 -8.87
N ALA A 155 -13.94 -4.78 -7.54
CA ALA A 155 -13.22 -3.80 -6.74
C ALA A 155 -11.96 -4.42 -6.15
N HIS A 156 -10.87 -3.66 -6.16
CA HIS A 156 -9.61 -4.06 -5.54
C HIS A 156 -9.67 -3.82 -4.06
N VAL A 157 -9.33 -4.84 -3.29
CA VAL A 157 -9.40 -4.77 -1.84
C VAL A 157 -8.07 -4.28 -1.30
N LEU A 158 -8.06 -3.07 -0.75
CA LEU A 158 -6.99 -2.54 0.09
C LEU A 158 -7.41 -2.71 1.54
N ILE A 159 -6.65 -3.51 2.27
CA ILE A 159 -6.94 -3.82 3.66
C ILE A 159 -6.12 -2.90 4.56
N GLY A 160 -6.80 -2.33 5.54
CA GLY A 160 -6.20 -1.46 6.53
C GLY A 160 -5.70 -2.33 7.65
N PRO A 161 -4.68 -1.84 8.34
CA PRO A 161 -3.37 -2.46 8.53
C PRO A 161 -3.24 -3.96 8.20
N ARG A 162 -2.13 -4.30 7.54
CA ARG A 162 -1.73 -5.66 7.09
C ARG A 162 -2.08 -6.79 8.08
N ALA A 163 -2.39 -7.96 7.52
CA ALA A 163 -2.77 -9.21 8.20
C ALA A 163 -1.74 -9.78 9.22
N ASP A 164 -0.60 -9.12 9.43
CA ASP A 164 0.40 -9.49 10.43
C ASP A 164 0.62 -8.33 11.41
N ARG A 165 -0.16 -8.34 12.50
CA ARG A 165 -0.06 -7.49 13.69
C ARG A 165 1.36 -7.34 14.27
N CYS A 166 2.31 -8.17 13.84
CA CYS A 166 3.68 -8.27 14.36
C CYS A 166 4.76 -7.64 13.48
N GLN A 167 4.41 -7.13 12.31
CA GLN A 167 5.39 -6.45 11.45
C GLN A 167 5.52 -4.97 11.75
N GLY A 168 4.64 -4.42 12.60
CA GLY A 168 4.52 -2.99 12.81
C GLY A 168 3.90 -2.30 11.62
N LEU A 169 2.96 -1.42 11.89
CA LEU A 169 2.30 -0.62 10.87
C LEU A 169 2.60 0.87 11.06
N TYR A 170 2.29 1.63 10.02
CA TYR A 170 2.57 3.05 9.91
C TYR A 170 4.02 3.42 9.62
N VAL A 171 4.41 3.24 8.35
CA VAL A 171 5.39 4.19 7.79
C VAL A 171 4.60 5.46 7.48
N TYR A 172 4.50 6.38 8.45
CA TYR A 172 4.01 7.72 8.18
C TYR A 172 4.90 8.37 7.11
N HIS A 173 4.29 9.05 6.13
CA HIS A 173 5.01 9.82 5.12
C HIS A 173 4.47 11.26 5.03
N PRO A 174 5.21 12.28 5.52
CA PRO A 174 6.52 12.16 6.16
C PRO A 174 6.46 11.46 7.53
N PRO A 175 7.55 10.79 7.97
CA PRO A 175 7.62 10.18 9.30
C PRO A 175 7.39 11.20 10.40
N ARG A 176 6.76 10.78 11.50
CA ARG A 176 6.54 11.67 12.65
C ARG A 176 7.88 12.03 13.30
N ASP A 177 7.94 13.22 13.89
CA ASP A 177 9.11 13.59 14.69
C ASP A 177 9.19 12.78 15.99
N THR A 178 10.40 12.64 16.53
CA THR A 178 10.68 11.80 17.69
C THR A 178 9.92 12.26 18.94
N SER A 179 9.71 13.57 19.12
CA SER A 179 8.96 14.12 20.27
C SER A 179 7.47 13.82 20.22
N ALA A 180 6.86 13.90 19.04
CA ALA A 180 5.48 13.52 18.79
C ALA A 180 5.30 12.02 19.06
N LEU A 181 6.23 11.18 18.59
CA LEU A 181 6.21 9.75 18.85
C LEU A 181 6.26 9.42 20.35
N PHE A 182 7.17 10.03 21.11
CA PHE A 182 7.22 9.82 22.57
C PHE A 182 5.90 10.19 23.26
N THR A 183 5.30 11.31 22.84
CA THR A 183 4.04 11.81 23.41
C THR A 183 2.89 10.87 23.11
N GLU A 184 2.73 10.45 21.85
CA GLU A 184 1.68 9.52 21.44
C GLU A 184 1.84 8.14 22.09
N ILE A 185 3.07 7.63 22.24
CA ILE A 185 3.33 6.38 22.96
C ILE A 185 2.87 6.49 24.43
N ALA A 186 3.20 7.59 25.10
CA ALA A 186 2.77 7.80 26.48
C ALA A 186 1.24 7.84 26.61
N LEU A 187 0.57 8.58 25.71
CA LEU A 187 -0.89 8.64 25.66
C LEU A 187 -1.52 7.29 25.33
N GLY A 188 -0.95 6.53 24.40
CA GLY A 188 -1.39 5.17 24.03
C GLY A 188 -1.32 4.21 25.22
N LYS A 189 -0.22 4.24 25.98
CA LYS A 189 -0.08 3.44 27.22
C LYS A 189 -1.16 3.80 28.26
N THR A 190 -1.43 5.09 28.47
CA THR A 190 -2.50 5.53 29.39
C THR A 190 -3.88 5.09 28.94
N ARG A 191 -4.18 5.16 27.63
CA ARG A 191 -5.44 4.69 27.04
C ARG A 191 -5.59 3.17 27.19
N ALA A 192 -4.55 2.40 26.90
CA ALA A 192 -4.53 0.96 27.07
C ALA A 192 -4.79 0.56 28.54
N GLU A 193 -4.12 1.23 29.49
CA GLU A 193 -4.35 0.96 30.92
C GLU A 193 -5.79 1.28 31.35
N SER A 194 -6.36 2.36 30.81
CA SER A 194 -7.73 2.78 31.12
C SER A 194 -8.79 1.79 30.61
N ALA A 195 -8.51 1.11 29.50
CA ALA A 195 -9.36 0.08 28.89
C ALA A 195 -9.21 -1.29 29.56
N ARG A 196 -8.12 -1.53 30.29
CA ARG A 196 -7.81 -2.82 30.92
C ARG A 196 -8.94 -3.28 31.84
N GLY A 197 -9.44 -4.49 31.60
CA GLY A 197 -10.52 -5.10 32.37
C GLY A 197 -11.92 -4.50 32.14
N LYS A 198 -12.05 -3.48 31.29
CA LYS A 198 -13.33 -2.83 30.97
C LYS A 198 -13.79 -3.12 29.54
N ASP A 199 -12.86 -3.02 28.59
CA ASP A 199 -13.13 -3.23 27.17
C ASP A 199 -11.93 -3.93 26.54
N ARG A 200 -12.11 -5.21 26.20
CA ARG A 200 -11.05 -6.05 25.64
C ARG A 200 -10.65 -5.63 24.24
N ASP A 201 -11.61 -5.18 23.44
CA ASP A 201 -11.36 -4.80 22.06
C ASP A 201 -10.68 -3.44 22.02
N GLN A 202 -11.09 -2.50 22.88
CA GLN A 202 -10.39 -1.23 23.04
C GLN A 202 -8.96 -1.44 23.55
N LEU A 203 -8.77 -2.33 24.53
CA LEU A 203 -7.43 -2.67 25.01
C LEU A 203 -6.55 -3.21 23.88
N ALA A 204 -7.06 -4.15 23.08
CA ALA A 204 -6.30 -4.72 21.96
C ALA A 204 -5.92 -3.64 20.93
N ARG A 205 -6.86 -2.74 20.60
CA ARG A 205 -6.64 -1.61 19.69
C ARG A 205 -5.56 -0.66 20.18
N GLU A 206 -5.62 -0.24 21.44
CA GLU A 206 -4.64 0.70 22.03
C GLU A 206 -3.25 0.06 22.15
N LEU A 207 -3.17 -1.23 22.48
CA LEU A 207 -1.90 -1.96 22.52
C LEU A 207 -1.29 -2.09 21.12
N GLN A 208 -2.10 -2.37 20.09
CA GLN A 208 -1.62 -2.40 18.71
C GLN A 208 -1.06 -1.03 18.28
N LYS A 209 -1.82 0.06 18.49
CA LYS A 209 -1.35 1.43 18.19
C LYS A 209 -0.02 1.73 18.87
N THR A 210 0.09 1.40 20.15
CA THR A 210 1.28 1.64 20.95
C THR A 210 2.48 0.85 20.42
N TYR A 211 2.27 -0.41 20.05
CA TYR A 211 3.31 -1.26 19.47
C TYR A 211 3.84 -0.69 18.16
N ASP A 212 2.94 -0.27 17.27
CA ASP A 212 3.30 0.29 15.98
C ASP A 212 4.09 1.60 16.12
N LEU A 213 3.66 2.50 17.01
CA LEU A 213 4.39 3.72 17.37
C LEU A 213 5.81 3.44 17.89
N GLN A 214 5.98 2.39 18.70
CA GLN A 214 7.28 2.00 19.24
C GLN A 214 8.22 1.47 18.13
N LEU A 215 7.67 0.77 17.13
CA LEU A 215 8.44 0.32 15.98
C LEU A 215 8.83 1.50 15.07
N GLU A 216 7.95 2.46 14.83
CA GLU A 216 8.29 3.70 14.11
C GLU A 216 9.38 4.49 14.85
N LEU A 217 9.26 4.65 16.17
CA LEU A 217 10.28 5.30 17.00
C LEU A 217 11.64 4.58 16.88
N ALA A 218 11.66 3.25 16.95
CA ALA A 218 12.88 2.48 16.80
C ALA A 218 13.51 2.65 15.41
N ALA A 219 12.70 2.65 14.35
CA ALA A 219 13.18 2.91 12.99
C ALA A 219 13.76 4.32 12.86
N ARG A 220 13.11 5.33 13.46
CA ARG A 220 13.59 6.72 13.43
C ARG A 220 14.89 6.90 14.18
N LEU A 221 14.98 6.38 15.41
CA LEU A 221 16.20 6.46 16.22
C LEU A 221 17.37 5.73 15.54
N ARG A 222 17.11 4.61 14.87
CA ARG A 222 18.10 3.91 14.04
C ARG A 222 18.56 4.77 12.85
N SER A 223 17.64 5.45 12.18
CA SER A 223 17.96 6.38 11.10
C SER A 223 18.79 7.56 11.60
N ASP A 224 18.41 8.17 12.73
CA ASP A 224 19.16 9.27 13.33
C ASP A 224 20.58 8.82 13.72
N LEU A 225 20.73 7.61 14.30
CA LEU A 225 22.05 7.04 14.63
C LEU A 225 22.95 6.77 13.41
N ALA A 226 22.38 6.59 12.23
CA ALA A 226 23.14 6.39 11.00
C ALA A 226 23.84 7.68 10.53
N ASP A 227 23.47 8.85 11.07
CA ASP A 227 24.19 10.10 10.84
C ASP A 227 25.60 10.04 11.45
N THR A 228 26.60 10.11 10.58
CA THR A 228 28.02 10.05 10.95
C THR A 228 28.52 11.35 11.58
N SER A 229 27.78 12.46 11.44
CA SER A 229 28.13 13.76 11.99
C SER A 229 27.75 13.94 13.47
N LEU A 230 27.03 12.97 14.05
CA LEU A 230 26.55 13.04 15.43
C LEU A 230 27.69 13.02 16.48
N PRO A 231 27.70 13.97 17.43
CA PRO A 231 28.64 13.95 18.56
C PRO A 231 28.53 12.65 19.40
N PRO A 232 29.62 12.15 20.00
CA PRO A 232 29.62 10.90 20.77
C PRO A 232 28.58 10.84 21.89
N VAL A 233 28.36 11.96 22.58
CA VAL A 233 27.36 12.07 23.66
C VAL A 233 25.94 11.88 23.14
N ASN A 234 25.62 12.45 21.97
CA ASN A 234 24.32 12.31 21.33
C ASN A 234 24.12 10.89 20.80
N ARG A 235 25.17 10.29 20.23
CA ARG A 235 25.17 8.89 19.79
C ARG A 235 24.84 7.95 20.94
N LYS A 236 25.50 8.10 22.10
CA LYS A 236 25.22 7.30 23.30
C LYS A 236 23.75 7.41 23.74
N ARG A 237 23.23 8.64 23.86
CA ARG A 237 21.83 8.89 24.25
C ARG A 237 20.83 8.28 23.27
N LEU A 238 21.08 8.40 21.96
CA LEU A 238 20.23 7.82 20.93
C LEU A 238 20.27 6.28 20.94
N THR A 239 21.43 5.67 21.22
CA THR A 239 21.54 4.21 21.40
C THR A 239 20.72 3.73 22.59
N GLU A 240 20.82 4.39 23.75
CA GLU A 240 20.02 4.06 24.94
C GLU A 240 18.51 4.22 24.69
N ALA A 241 18.11 5.29 23.97
CA ALA A 241 16.72 5.50 23.56
C ALA A 241 16.23 4.41 22.60
N LEU A 242 17.07 4.00 21.62
CA LEU A 242 16.74 2.94 20.67
C LEU A 242 16.55 1.60 21.38
N ASP A 243 17.45 1.25 22.31
CA ASP A 243 17.36 0.01 23.08
C ASP A 243 16.11 -0.02 23.96
N THR A 244 15.75 1.13 24.55
CA THR A 244 14.50 1.30 25.30
C THR A 244 13.30 1.09 24.38
N ALA A 245 13.23 1.80 23.25
CA ALA A 245 12.11 1.67 22.30
C ALA A 245 11.93 0.23 21.80
N ARG A 246 13.02 -0.47 21.49
CA ARG A 246 13.00 -1.89 21.07
C ARG A 246 12.54 -2.82 22.19
N THR A 247 12.99 -2.59 23.42
CA THR A 247 12.59 -3.38 24.59
C THR A 247 11.10 -3.23 24.86
N GLU A 248 10.59 -1.99 24.80
CA GLU A 248 9.18 -1.73 24.98
C GLU A 248 8.33 -2.29 23.83
N ALA A 249 8.77 -2.14 22.58
CA ALA A 249 8.11 -2.75 21.43
C ALA A 249 7.98 -4.27 21.60
N ARG A 250 9.05 -4.95 22.05
CA ARG A 250 8.99 -6.40 22.33
C ARG A 250 7.98 -6.74 23.41
N ALA A 251 7.91 -5.96 24.49
CA ALA A 251 6.96 -6.18 25.57
C ALA A 251 5.50 -5.98 25.12
N THR A 252 5.21 -4.88 24.41
CA THR A 252 3.87 -4.60 23.85
C THR A 252 3.50 -5.64 22.80
N GLY A 253 4.42 -5.97 21.91
CA GLY A 253 4.28 -7.01 20.88
C GLY A 253 3.93 -8.37 21.49
N ALA A 254 4.61 -8.78 22.55
CA ALA A 254 4.29 -10.02 23.26
C ALA A 254 2.86 -9.99 23.84
N ALA A 255 2.41 -8.85 24.36
CA ALA A 255 1.06 -8.68 24.90
C ALA A 255 -0.06 -8.81 23.84
N ILE A 256 0.23 -8.50 22.57
CA ILE A 256 -0.70 -8.66 21.45
C ILE A 256 -0.51 -9.97 20.67
N GLY A 257 0.35 -10.87 21.16
CA GLY A 257 0.58 -12.19 20.57
C GLY A 257 1.57 -12.22 19.41
N CYS A 258 2.55 -11.31 19.43
CA CYS A 258 3.64 -11.26 18.47
C CYS A 258 4.89 -12.00 18.93
N LYS A 259 5.53 -12.69 17.97
CA LYS A 259 6.82 -13.34 18.22
C LYS A 259 7.90 -12.26 18.35
N PRO A 260 8.93 -12.46 19.20
CA PRO A 260 10.03 -11.52 19.31
C PRO A 260 10.68 -11.29 17.94
N PHE A 261 10.88 -10.02 17.58
CA PHE A 261 11.66 -9.64 16.40
C PHE A 261 13.11 -10.11 16.62
N GLU A 262 13.48 -11.23 16.01
CA GLU A 262 14.89 -11.57 15.86
C GLU A 262 15.47 -10.56 14.86
N ASP A 263 16.36 -9.70 15.35
CA ASP A 263 17.10 -8.72 14.54
C ASP A 263 17.78 -9.53 13.42
N ARG A 264 17.26 -9.47 12.19
CA ARG A 264 17.94 -10.03 11.02
C ARG A 264 19.23 -9.23 10.88
N ARG A 265 20.31 -9.85 11.35
CA ARG A 265 21.68 -9.35 11.21
C ARG A 265 22.04 -9.14 9.76
#